data_AF-A0A1M5UPI7-F1
#
_entry.id   AF-A0A1M5UPI7-F1
#
_cell.length_a   1.000
_cell.length_b   1.000
_cell.length_c   1.000
_cell.angle_alpha   90.00
_cell.angle_beta   90.00
_cell.angle_gamma   90.00
#
_symmetry.space_group_name_H-M   'P 1'
#
loop_
_entity.id
_entity.type
_entity.pdbx_description
1 polymer ?
#
loop_
_entity_poly.entity_id
_entity_poly.type
_entity_poly.pdbx_seq_one_letter_code
_entity_poly.pdbx_strand_id
1 'polypeptide(L)'
;MEKDKNKKEKIDAVKALISKGKKQGMLTYKEIMDSLEEIDMDSEQIDEVYQSLEDMGIDIVGEKDDEILLENDEENDEDVPDIKEEDLSVPKGVSVDDPVRMYLKEIGKIPLLTAEEEIELAKRMEAGDEEAKKRLAEANLRLVVSIAKRYVGRGMLFLDLIQEGNLGLMKAVEKFDYKKGYKFSTYATWWIRQAITRAIADQARTIRIPVHMVETINKLMRVSRQLVQELGRDPTPEEVAKEMNMDVEKVREIMKIAQEPVSLETPIGEEEDSHLGDFIPDDEAQAPAEAATYTLLKEQLLDVLDTLTPREQKVLRLRFGLDDGRARTLEEVGKEFDVTRERIRQIEAKALRKLRHPSRSKKLKDFLE
;
A
#
# COMPACT_ATOMS: atom_id res chain seq x y z
N MET A 1 36.44 27.02 45.57
CA MET A 1 35.25 27.90 45.66
C MET A 1 34.33 27.74 44.45
N GLU A 2 34.81 27.45 43.23
CA GLU A 2 33.92 27.16 42.07
C GLU A 2 33.18 25.82 42.16
N LYS A 3 33.83 24.74 42.64
CA LYS A 3 33.19 23.41 42.76
C LYS A 3 31.99 23.37 43.72
N ASP A 4 31.94 24.24 44.73
CA ASP A 4 30.82 24.31 45.68
C ASP A 4 29.64 25.14 45.14
N LYS A 5 29.86 26.03 44.16
CA LYS A 5 28.78 26.79 43.51
C LYS A 5 27.99 25.92 42.53
N ASN A 6 28.67 25.19 41.64
CA ASN A 6 28.01 24.26 40.71
C ASN A 6 27.20 23.18 41.45
N LYS A 7 27.68 22.70 42.60
CA LYS A 7 26.96 21.68 43.38
C LYS A 7 25.68 22.22 44.00
N LYS A 8 25.64 23.52 44.32
CA LYS A 8 24.46 24.17 44.91
C LYS A 8 23.40 24.49 43.84
N GLU A 9 23.83 24.93 42.66
CA GLU A 9 22.97 25.16 41.50
C GLU A 9 22.32 23.85 41.00
N LYS A 10 23.09 22.74 40.96
CA LYS A 10 22.57 21.39 40.66
C LYS A 10 21.45 20.96 41.63
N ILE A 11 21.63 21.18 42.93
CA ILE A 11 20.66 20.77 43.95
C ILE A 11 19.39 21.64 43.90
N ASP A 12 19.53 22.93 43.58
CA ASP A 12 18.39 23.84 43.53
C ASP A 12 17.52 23.60 42.27
N ALA A 13 18.12 23.24 41.12
CA ALA A 13 17.39 22.85 39.91
C ALA A 13 16.62 21.54 40.09
N VAL A 14 17.24 20.51 40.67
CA VAL A 14 16.58 19.23 40.97
C VAL A 14 15.42 19.43 41.97
N LYS A 15 15.58 20.31 42.97
CA LYS A 15 14.47 20.66 43.88
C LYS A 15 13.34 21.41 43.18
N ALA A 16 13.64 22.26 42.22
CA ALA A 16 12.62 22.96 41.43
C ALA A 16 11.80 21.96 40.60
N LEU A 17 12.47 21.03 39.91
CA LEU A 17 11.86 19.91 39.18
C LEU A 17 10.96 19.06 40.08
N ILE A 18 11.46 18.61 41.22
CA ILE A 18 10.68 17.79 42.18
C ILE A 18 9.46 18.57 42.70
N SER A 19 9.59 19.88 42.94
CA SER A 19 8.47 20.71 43.41
C SER A 19 7.39 20.90 42.34
N LYS A 20 7.78 20.93 41.06
CA LYS A 20 6.88 21.04 39.91
C LYS A 20 6.20 19.69 39.66
N GLY A 21 6.96 18.60 39.69
CA GLY A 21 6.48 17.22 39.59
C GLY A 21 5.50 16.83 40.70
N LYS A 22 5.78 17.19 41.96
CA LYS A 22 4.84 16.96 43.08
C LYS A 22 3.53 17.76 42.98
N LYS A 23 3.52 18.88 42.26
CA LYS A 23 2.30 19.68 42.05
C LYS A 23 1.44 19.14 40.91
N GLN A 24 2.07 18.60 39.87
CA GLN A 24 1.39 18.17 38.64
C GLN A 24 1.14 16.65 38.60
N GLY A 25 1.85 15.85 39.39
CA GLY A 25 1.75 14.39 39.41
C GLY A 25 2.33 13.70 38.17
N MET A 26 2.70 14.46 37.14
CA MET A 26 3.28 14.01 35.88
C MET A 26 4.30 15.04 35.37
N LEU A 27 5.38 14.57 34.76
CA LEU A 27 6.41 15.39 34.09
C LEU A 27 6.67 14.80 32.70
N THR A 28 6.91 15.64 31.69
CA THR A 28 7.25 15.15 30.34
C THR A 28 8.76 15.13 30.14
N TYR A 29 9.25 14.23 29.27
CA TYR A 29 10.69 14.12 28.96
C TYR A 29 11.29 15.45 28.51
N LYS A 30 10.54 16.24 27.74
CA LYS A 30 10.96 17.56 27.26
C LYS A 30 11.11 18.57 28.39
N GLU A 31 10.22 18.56 29.39
CA GLU A 31 10.33 19.45 30.54
C GLU A 31 11.50 19.09 31.45
N ILE A 32 11.80 17.79 31.59
CA ILE A 32 12.99 17.31 32.30
C ILE A 32 14.24 17.74 31.54
N MET A 33 14.28 17.52 30.23
CA MET A 33 15.40 17.86 29.35
C MET A 33 15.68 19.37 29.31
N ASP A 34 14.67 20.21 29.10
CA ASP A 34 14.81 21.68 29.05
C ASP A 34 15.37 22.26 30.37
N SER A 35 15.01 21.65 31.50
CA SER A 35 15.49 22.10 32.83
C SER A 35 16.89 21.58 33.19
N LEU A 36 17.31 20.48 32.57
CA LEU A 36 18.63 19.87 32.76
C LEU A 36 19.64 20.32 31.69
N GLU A 37 19.19 20.88 30.56
CA GLU A 37 20.04 21.35 29.45
C GLU A 37 21.00 22.48 29.86
N GLU A 38 20.62 23.29 30.87
CA GLU A 38 21.47 24.36 31.39
C GLU A 38 22.59 23.86 32.32
N ILE A 39 22.64 22.55 32.62
CA ILE A 39 23.55 21.96 33.61
C ILE A 39 24.31 20.78 32.99
N ASP A 40 25.64 20.89 32.90
CA ASP A 40 26.51 19.77 32.53
C ASP A 40 26.40 18.63 33.58
N MET A 41 25.70 17.57 33.22
CA MET A 41 25.54 16.33 33.98
C MET A 41 25.98 15.14 33.13
N ASP A 42 26.72 14.21 33.75
CA ASP A 42 27.09 12.94 33.11
C ASP A 42 25.88 11.99 33.10
N SER A 43 25.88 10.99 32.21
CA SER A 43 24.73 10.07 32.05
C SER A 43 24.34 9.37 33.36
N GLU A 44 25.32 8.94 34.15
CA GLU A 44 25.09 8.32 35.46
C GLU A 44 24.35 9.26 36.44
N GLN A 45 24.58 10.57 36.35
CA GLN A 45 23.92 11.55 37.22
C GLN A 45 22.47 11.85 36.78
N ILE A 46 22.19 11.70 35.49
CA ILE A 46 20.85 11.85 34.92
C ILE A 46 20.00 10.63 35.31
N ASP A 47 20.59 9.43 35.29
CA ASP A 47 19.93 8.19 35.71
C ASP A 47 19.56 8.21 37.21
N GLU A 48 20.44 8.75 38.07
CA GLU A 48 20.13 8.97 39.49
C GLU A 48 18.95 9.93 39.70
N VAL A 49 18.82 10.96 38.84
CA VAL A 49 17.68 11.90 38.91
C VAL A 49 16.39 11.20 38.50
N TYR A 50 16.41 10.38 37.44
CA TYR A 50 15.25 9.59 37.02
C TYR A 50 14.80 8.61 38.10
N GLN A 51 15.72 7.85 38.70
CA GLN A 51 15.41 6.96 39.83
C GLN A 51 14.81 7.73 41.02
N SER A 52 15.34 8.91 41.33
CA SER A 52 14.80 9.72 42.43
C SER A 52 13.38 10.24 42.17
N LEU A 53 13.02 10.50 40.91
CA LEU A 53 11.68 10.94 40.51
C LEU A 53 10.68 9.77 40.57
N GLU A 54 11.10 8.57 40.18
CA GLU A 54 10.33 7.33 40.29
C GLU A 54 10.08 6.93 41.76
N ASP A 55 11.11 6.96 42.60
CA ASP A 55 11.00 6.70 44.05
C ASP A 55 10.05 7.68 44.75
N MET A 56 9.88 8.88 44.18
CA MET A 56 8.96 9.91 44.67
C MET A 56 7.57 9.84 44.03
N GLY A 57 7.31 8.87 43.14
CA GLY A 57 6.00 8.57 42.56
C GLY A 57 5.52 9.59 41.53
N ILE A 58 6.43 10.16 40.73
CA ILE A 58 6.12 11.10 39.65
C ILE A 58 6.15 10.34 38.32
N ASP A 59 5.01 10.24 37.63
CA ASP A 59 4.92 9.55 36.33
C ASP A 59 5.55 10.40 35.21
N ILE A 60 6.48 9.82 34.47
CA ILE A 60 7.12 10.48 33.33
C ILE A 60 6.38 10.06 32.04
N VAL A 61 5.76 11.03 31.37
CA VAL A 61 4.91 10.76 30.20
C VAL A 61 5.59 11.27 28.92
N GLY A 62 5.79 10.39 27.94
CA GLY A 62 6.20 10.76 26.58
C GLY A 62 5.03 11.38 25.80
N GLU A 63 5.29 12.44 25.02
CA GLU A 63 4.30 12.97 24.08
C GLU A 63 4.02 11.91 23.00
N LYS A 64 2.80 11.36 23.03
CA LYS A 64 2.24 10.58 21.93
C LYS A 64 1.84 11.54 20.83
N ASP A 65 2.60 11.55 19.74
CA ASP A 65 2.10 11.70 18.37
C ASP A 65 3.29 11.61 17.40
N ASP A 66 3.71 10.37 17.12
CA ASP A 66 4.30 9.89 15.84
C ASP A 66 4.87 8.44 15.97
N GLU A 67 4.87 7.84 17.18
CA GLU A 67 5.41 6.49 17.42
C GLU A 67 4.48 5.30 17.14
N ILE A 68 3.21 5.51 16.77
CA ILE A 68 2.22 4.40 16.69
C ILE A 68 2.37 3.57 15.40
N LEU A 69 3.55 3.54 14.78
CA LEU A 69 3.96 2.48 13.85
C LEU A 69 4.87 1.43 14.50
N LEU A 70 5.32 1.60 15.75
CA LEU A 70 6.50 0.91 16.27
C LEU A 70 6.26 -0.24 17.27
N GLU A 71 5.13 -0.28 17.99
CA GLU A 71 4.97 -1.19 19.15
C GLU A 71 4.85 -2.72 18.90
N ASN A 72 5.24 -3.27 17.73
CA ASN A 72 5.34 -4.74 17.59
C ASN A 72 6.59 -5.23 16.86
N ASP A 73 7.50 -4.34 16.45
CA ASP A 73 8.81 -4.70 15.87
C ASP A 73 10.00 -4.15 16.71
N GLU A 74 9.73 -3.51 17.87
CA GLU A 74 10.72 -2.74 18.68
C GLU A 74 11.31 -3.45 19.91
N GLU A 75 11.10 -4.75 20.14
CA GLU A 75 11.84 -5.45 21.21
C GLU A 75 13.35 -5.65 20.90
N ASN A 76 13.92 -5.01 19.86
CA ASN A 76 15.35 -5.10 19.52
C ASN A 76 15.95 -3.84 18.88
N ASP A 77 15.45 -2.63 19.19
CA ASP A 77 15.96 -1.39 18.55
C ASP A 77 17.14 -0.70 19.31
N GLU A 78 17.74 -1.32 20.34
CA GLU A 78 19.03 -0.87 20.92
C GLU A 78 20.29 -1.62 20.44
N ASP A 79 20.14 -2.77 19.78
CA ASP A 79 21.29 -3.47 19.18
C ASP A 79 21.34 -3.19 17.68
N VAL A 80 22.17 -2.21 17.28
CA VAL A 80 22.80 -2.30 15.95
C VAL A 80 23.56 -3.62 15.99
N PRO A 81 23.16 -4.68 15.25
CA PRO A 81 23.83 -5.95 15.38
C PRO A 81 25.28 -5.73 14.96
N ASP A 82 26.18 -5.99 15.91
CA ASP A 82 27.61 -6.07 15.68
C ASP A 82 27.78 -7.02 14.49
N ILE A 83 28.20 -6.49 13.33
CA ILE A 83 28.21 -7.22 12.06
C ILE A 83 29.33 -8.27 12.12
N LYS A 84 29.06 -9.40 12.79
CA LYS A 84 29.93 -10.58 12.77
C LYS A 84 29.64 -11.36 11.49
N GLU A 85 30.68 -11.98 10.94
CA GLU A 85 30.63 -12.75 9.68
C GLU A 85 29.59 -13.88 9.69
N GLU A 86 29.08 -14.26 10.86
CA GLU A 86 28.14 -15.37 11.08
C GLU A 86 26.67 -15.06 10.71
N ASP A 87 26.30 -13.79 10.50
CA ASP A 87 24.90 -13.39 10.25
C ASP A 87 24.43 -13.55 8.77
N LEU A 88 25.31 -14.10 7.94
CA LEU A 88 25.08 -14.44 6.52
C LEU A 88 24.58 -15.89 6.32
N SER A 89 24.19 -16.60 7.38
CA SER A 89 23.69 -17.96 7.25
C SER A 89 22.25 -18.00 6.71
N VAL A 90 22.15 -18.37 5.43
CA VAL A 90 20.88 -18.66 4.74
C VAL A 90 20.25 -19.92 5.37
N PRO A 91 18.91 -20.00 5.52
CA PRO A 91 18.23 -21.20 6.00
C PRO A 91 18.72 -22.47 5.28
N LYS A 92 18.95 -23.56 6.03
CA LYS A 92 19.45 -24.83 5.49
C LYS A 92 18.46 -25.40 4.47
N GLY A 93 18.80 -25.31 3.18
CA GLY A 93 17.99 -25.85 2.07
C GLY A 93 18.31 -25.31 0.67
N VAL A 94 19.18 -24.30 0.56
CA VAL A 94 19.41 -23.56 -0.70
C VAL A 94 20.65 -24.05 -1.46
N SER A 95 20.43 -24.56 -2.68
CA SER A 95 21.46 -24.97 -3.65
C SER A 95 22.35 -23.80 -4.07
N VAL A 96 23.55 -24.10 -4.60
CA VAL A 96 24.59 -23.12 -4.95
C VAL A 96 24.17 -22.13 -6.06
N ASP A 97 23.10 -22.42 -6.79
CA ASP A 97 22.57 -21.63 -7.91
C ASP A 97 21.57 -20.52 -7.52
N ASP A 98 21.36 -20.27 -6.22
CA ASP A 98 20.47 -19.18 -5.78
C ASP A 98 21.12 -17.80 -6.01
N PRO A 99 20.51 -16.90 -6.81
CA PRO A 99 20.97 -15.54 -7.01
C PRO A 99 21.19 -14.75 -5.70
N VAL A 100 20.42 -15.07 -4.65
CA VAL A 100 20.61 -14.49 -3.29
C VAL A 100 22.00 -14.85 -2.76
N ARG A 101 22.40 -16.11 -2.88
CA ARG A 101 23.67 -16.60 -2.35
C ARG A 101 24.87 -16.02 -3.12
N MET A 102 24.73 -15.86 -4.43
CA MET A 102 25.72 -15.15 -5.26
C MET A 102 25.87 -13.70 -4.80
N TYR A 103 24.75 -13.00 -4.60
CA TYR A 103 24.75 -11.61 -4.15
C TYR A 103 25.41 -11.45 -2.77
N LEU A 104 25.02 -12.26 -1.79
CA LEU A 104 25.58 -12.23 -0.44
C LEU A 104 27.09 -12.50 -0.43
N LYS A 105 27.57 -13.39 -1.31
CA LYS A 105 29.00 -13.69 -1.47
C LYS A 105 29.77 -12.52 -2.07
N GLU A 106 29.22 -11.80 -3.05
CA GLU A 106 29.88 -10.65 -3.65
C GLU A 106 29.99 -9.48 -2.67
N ILE A 107 28.91 -9.13 -1.97
CA ILE A 107 28.95 -8.03 -0.97
C ILE A 107 29.82 -8.38 0.24
N GLY A 108 29.97 -9.66 0.56
CA GLY A 108 30.83 -10.14 1.66
C GLY A 108 32.33 -9.97 1.40
N LYS A 109 32.76 -9.79 0.14
CA LYS A 109 34.17 -9.51 -0.20
C LYS A 109 34.60 -8.08 0.12
N ILE A 110 33.63 -7.17 0.30
CA ILE A 110 33.87 -5.74 0.50
C ILE A 110 34.13 -5.50 1.98
N PRO A 111 35.29 -4.92 2.37
CA PRO A 111 35.59 -4.66 3.76
C PRO A 111 34.67 -3.58 4.33
N LEU A 112 34.38 -3.70 5.63
CA LEU A 112 33.64 -2.67 6.37
C LEU A 112 34.50 -1.41 6.51
N LEU A 113 33.85 -0.25 6.51
CA LEU A 113 34.51 1.04 6.73
C LEU A 113 34.58 1.35 8.23
N THR A 114 35.62 2.09 8.59
CA THR A 114 35.73 2.75 9.90
C THR A 114 35.04 4.12 9.88
N ALA A 115 34.69 4.65 11.05
CA ALA A 115 34.06 5.98 11.15
C ALA A 115 34.93 7.12 10.58
N GLU A 116 36.26 7.00 10.66
CA GLU A 116 37.19 7.97 10.07
C GLU A 116 37.16 7.93 8.53
N GLU A 117 37.14 6.72 7.96
CA GLU A 117 37.03 6.51 6.51
C GLU A 117 35.68 6.98 5.95
N GLU A 118 34.58 6.79 6.70
CA GLU A 118 33.26 7.34 6.32
C GLU A 118 33.30 8.87 6.17
N ILE A 119 33.96 9.55 7.11
CA ILE A 119 34.12 11.01 7.07
C ILE A 119 35.02 11.44 5.90
N GLU A 120 36.10 10.70 5.63
CA GLU A 120 36.98 10.99 4.49
C GLU A 120 36.25 10.83 3.15
N LEU A 121 35.49 9.75 2.99
CA LEU A 121 34.68 9.51 1.81
C LEU A 121 33.60 10.59 1.65
N ALA A 122 32.93 10.97 2.75
CA ALA A 122 31.92 12.04 2.72
C ALA A 122 32.51 13.41 2.31
N LYS A 123 33.73 13.74 2.76
CA LYS A 123 34.45 14.94 2.31
C LYS A 123 34.78 14.91 0.82
N ARG A 124 35.22 13.75 0.31
CA ARG A 124 35.49 13.56 -1.13
C ARG A 124 34.22 13.65 -1.96
N MET A 125 33.11 13.13 -1.45
CA MET A 125 31.80 13.26 -2.10
C MET A 125 31.33 14.72 -2.18
N GLU A 126 31.58 15.55 -1.16
CA GLU A 126 31.30 17.00 -1.19
C GLU A 126 32.09 17.70 -2.31
N ALA A 127 33.27 17.18 -2.67
CA ALA A 127 34.07 17.64 -3.79
C ALA A 127 33.64 17.09 -5.17
N GLY A 128 32.57 16.28 -5.24
CA GLY A 128 32.02 15.71 -6.47
C GLY A 128 32.68 14.40 -6.93
N ASP A 129 33.33 13.67 -6.02
CA ASP A 129 33.95 12.38 -6.32
C ASP A 129 32.92 11.23 -6.35
N GLU A 130 32.56 10.78 -7.56
CA GLU A 130 31.65 9.66 -7.78
C GLU A 130 32.22 8.31 -7.32
N GLU A 131 33.55 8.14 -7.29
CA GLU A 131 34.17 6.91 -6.81
C GLU A 131 34.02 6.78 -5.29
N ALA A 132 34.13 7.90 -4.56
CA ALA A 132 33.87 7.94 -3.13
C ALA A 132 32.41 7.59 -2.80
N LYS A 133 31.46 8.11 -3.60
CA LYS A 133 30.02 7.78 -3.48
C LYS A 133 29.77 6.29 -3.66
N LYS A 134 30.34 5.70 -4.71
CA LYS A 134 30.21 4.26 -5.00
C LYS A 134 30.80 3.41 -3.88
N ARG A 135 31.99 3.76 -3.39
CA ARG A 135 32.66 3.04 -2.31
C ARG A 135 31.88 3.10 -0.99
N LEU A 136 31.31 4.27 -0.65
CA LEU A 136 30.48 4.42 0.55
C LEU A 136 29.20 3.58 0.46
N ALA A 137 28.56 3.53 -0.72
CA ALA A 137 27.39 2.69 -0.95
C ALA A 137 27.74 1.19 -0.86
N GLU A 138 28.82 0.76 -1.53
CA GLU A 138 29.27 -0.63 -1.57
C GLU A 138 29.58 -1.21 -0.17
N ALA A 139 30.26 -0.43 0.67
CA ALA A 139 30.56 -0.83 2.05
C ALA A 139 29.30 -1.01 2.92
N ASN A 140 28.21 -0.32 2.60
CA ASN A 140 26.97 -0.33 3.35
C ASN A 140 25.88 -1.25 2.76
N LEU A 141 26.19 -2.05 1.73
CA LEU A 141 25.23 -3.03 1.18
C LEU A 141 24.80 -4.07 2.22
N ARG A 142 25.69 -4.43 3.15
CA ARG A 142 25.38 -5.37 4.25
C ARG A 142 24.32 -4.81 5.22
N LEU A 143 24.34 -3.49 5.46
CA LEU A 143 23.33 -2.82 6.26
C LEU A 143 21.94 -2.96 5.62
N VAL A 144 21.83 -2.78 4.30
CA VAL A 144 20.56 -2.94 3.58
C VAL A 144 20.01 -4.36 3.76
N VAL A 145 20.85 -5.38 3.60
CA VAL A 145 20.44 -6.78 3.80
C VAL A 145 19.91 -7.02 5.21
N SER A 146 20.59 -6.50 6.25
CA SER A 146 20.16 -6.65 7.65
C SER A 146 18.78 -6.01 7.89
N ILE A 147 18.51 -4.85 7.29
CA ILE A 147 17.23 -4.16 7.41
C ILE A 147 16.15 -4.91 6.62
N ALA A 148 16.43 -5.31 5.38
CA ALA A 148 15.50 -6.00 4.49
C ALA A 148 15.05 -7.36 5.03
N LYS A 149 15.91 -8.06 5.79
CA LYS A 149 15.61 -9.37 6.41
C LYS A 149 14.34 -9.31 7.28
N ARG A 150 14.05 -8.18 7.93
CA ARG A 150 12.84 -7.95 8.75
C ARG A 150 11.53 -7.89 7.95
N TYR A 151 11.62 -7.64 6.63
CA TYR A 151 10.47 -7.45 5.74
C TYR A 151 10.18 -8.69 4.86
N VAL A 152 10.94 -9.77 5.03
CA VAL A 152 10.73 -11.03 4.31
C VAL A 152 9.37 -11.61 4.66
N GLY A 153 8.64 -12.10 3.65
CA GLY A 153 7.31 -12.67 3.84
C GLY A 153 6.15 -11.67 3.81
N ARG A 154 6.41 -10.38 3.52
CA ARG A 154 5.37 -9.34 3.36
C ARG A 154 4.87 -9.19 1.90
N GLY A 155 4.93 -10.26 1.10
CA GLY A 155 4.41 -10.30 -0.28
C GLY A 155 5.39 -9.92 -1.39
N MET A 156 6.65 -9.60 -1.07
CA MET A 156 7.70 -9.29 -2.06
C MET A 156 8.89 -10.25 -1.89
N LEU A 157 9.58 -10.56 -2.99
CA LEU A 157 10.79 -11.41 -2.96
C LEU A 157 11.92 -10.70 -2.20
N PHE A 158 12.78 -11.48 -1.56
CA PHE A 158 13.87 -10.93 -0.74
C PHE A 158 14.88 -10.10 -1.56
N LEU A 159 15.18 -10.53 -2.79
CA LEU A 159 16.06 -9.76 -3.69
C LEU A 159 15.46 -8.41 -4.05
N ASP A 160 14.16 -8.34 -4.29
CA ASP A 160 13.48 -7.11 -4.66
C ASP A 160 13.47 -6.13 -3.48
N LEU A 161 13.24 -6.63 -2.25
CA LEU A 161 13.38 -5.84 -1.02
C LEU A 161 14.80 -5.25 -0.87
N ILE A 162 15.82 -6.06 -1.16
CA ILE A 162 17.22 -5.61 -1.14
C ILE A 162 17.46 -4.52 -2.20
N GLN A 163 16.94 -4.69 -3.43
CA GLN A 163 17.14 -3.70 -4.49
C GLN A 163 16.47 -2.36 -4.17
N GLU A 164 15.24 -2.38 -3.65
CA GLU A 164 14.53 -1.17 -3.22
C GLU A 164 15.23 -0.50 -2.03
N GLY A 165 15.76 -1.31 -1.11
CA GLY A 165 16.62 -0.85 -0.03
C GLY A 165 17.92 -0.21 -0.51
N ASN A 166 18.56 -0.79 -1.54
CA ASN A 166 19.77 -0.23 -2.17
C ASN A 166 19.48 1.11 -2.83
N LEU A 167 18.32 1.28 -3.45
CA LEU A 167 17.88 2.57 -4.00
C LEU A 167 17.68 3.61 -2.88
N GLY A 168 17.13 3.19 -1.73
CA GLY A 168 17.05 4.00 -0.52
C GLY A 168 18.42 4.40 0.02
N LEU A 169 19.36 3.45 0.10
CA LEU A 169 20.74 3.69 0.50
C LEU A 169 21.42 4.71 -0.41
N MET A 170 21.29 4.60 -1.73
CA MET A 170 21.88 5.55 -2.68
C MET A 170 21.38 6.98 -2.45
N LYS A 171 20.09 7.16 -2.14
CA LYS A 171 19.52 8.47 -1.76
C LYS A 171 20.08 8.97 -0.42
N ALA A 172 20.33 8.08 0.54
CA ALA A 172 20.96 8.43 1.80
C ALA A 172 22.40 8.92 1.57
N VAL A 173 23.17 8.19 0.76
CA VAL A 173 24.54 8.55 0.39
C VAL A 173 24.58 9.95 -0.25
N GLU A 174 23.67 10.27 -1.17
CA GLU A 174 23.61 11.59 -1.82
C GLU A 174 23.34 12.76 -0.87
N LYS A 175 22.60 12.51 0.22
CA LYS A 175 22.14 13.56 1.14
C LYS A 175 22.86 13.54 2.50
N PHE A 176 23.84 12.67 2.64
CA PHE A 176 24.56 12.52 3.89
C PHE A 176 25.43 13.74 4.18
N ASP A 177 25.32 14.26 5.41
CA ASP A 177 26.11 15.38 5.90
C ASP A 177 26.89 14.96 7.15
N TYR A 178 28.19 14.78 6.98
CA TYR A 178 29.11 14.39 8.04
C TYR A 178 29.31 15.48 9.10
N LYS A 179 28.98 16.75 8.82
CA LYS A 179 29.15 17.87 9.76
C LYS A 179 28.20 17.79 10.95
N LYS A 180 27.11 17.03 10.82
CA LYS A 180 26.13 16.81 11.89
C LYS A 180 26.62 15.85 12.98
N GLY A 181 27.72 15.14 12.77
CA GLY A 181 28.36 14.30 13.80
C GLY A 181 27.67 12.97 14.10
N TYR A 182 26.64 12.58 13.33
CA TYR A 182 25.98 11.28 13.47
C TYR A 182 26.61 10.23 12.55
N LYS A 183 26.55 8.95 12.95
CA LYS A 183 27.00 7.81 12.13
C LYS A 183 26.18 7.69 10.86
N PHE A 184 26.80 7.27 9.77
CA PHE A 184 26.11 7.07 8.49
C PHE A 184 24.99 6.03 8.60
N SER A 185 25.20 4.93 9.34
CA SER A 185 24.23 3.86 9.53
C SER A 185 22.90 4.34 10.12
N THR A 186 22.94 5.22 11.14
CA THR A 186 21.75 5.80 11.77
C THR A 186 20.92 6.60 10.76
N TYR A 187 21.59 7.39 9.92
CA TYR A 187 20.93 8.18 8.87
C TYR A 187 20.41 7.31 7.72
N ALA A 188 21.20 6.37 7.25
CA ALA A 188 20.87 5.50 6.13
C ALA A 188 19.68 4.59 6.44
N THR A 189 19.57 4.12 7.70
CA THR A 189 18.48 3.24 8.14
C THR A 189 17.10 3.84 7.86
N TRP A 190 16.92 5.15 8.08
CA TRP A 190 15.67 5.86 7.76
C TRP A 190 15.31 5.77 6.28
N TRP A 191 16.25 6.09 5.39
CA TRP A 191 16.01 6.07 3.94
C TRP A 191 15.79 4.66 3.39
N ILE A 192 16.54 3.67 3.91
CA ILE A 192 16.40 2.26 3.53
C ILE A 192 15.03 1.75 3.95
N ARG A 193 14.64 1.98 5.23
CA ARG A 193 13.34 1.57 5.78
C ARG A 193 12.18 2.20 5.00
N GLN A 194 12.28 3.50 4.71
CA GLN A 194 11.26 4.22 3.94
C GLN A 194 11.12 3.67 2.51
N ALA A 195 12.24 3.41 1.83
CA ALA A 195 12.23 2.87 0.47
C ALA A 195 11.59 1.48 0.43
N ILE A 196 12.00 0.59 1.33
CA ILE A 196 11.44 -0.77 1.43
C ILE A 196 9.95 -0.74 1.75
N THR A 197 9.55 0.01 2.78
CA THR A 197 8.13 0.08 3.20
C THR A 197 7.25 0.63 2.08
N ARG A 198 7.72 1.66 1.37
CA ARG A 198 7.02 2.22 0.22
C ARG A 198 6.92 1.23 -0.94
N ALA A 199 7.99 0.52 -1.26
CA ALA A 199 7.99 -0.47 -2.33
C ALA A 199 7.02 -1.62 -2.04
N ILE A 200 6.96 -2.09 -0.79
CA ILE A 200 5.98 -3.09 -0.36
C ILE A 200 4.56 -2.57 -0.57
N ALA A 201 4.27 -1.33 -0.15
CA ALA A 201 2.94 -0.74 -0.31
C ALA A 201 2.54 -0.58 -1.79
N ASP A 202 3.48 -0.22 -2.66
CA ASP A 202 3.22 0.06 -4.07
C ASP A 202 3.19 -1.20 -4.96
N GLN A 203 3.95 -2.25 -4.64
CA GLN A 203 4.19 -3.39 -5.54
C GLN A 203 3.86 -4.78 -4.95
N ALA A 204 3.72 -4.96 -3.63
CA ALA A 204 3.58 -6.30 -3.05
C ALA A 204 2.23 -6.97 -3.31
N ARG A 205 1.22 -6.23 -3.81
CA ARG A 205 -0.12 -6.75 -4.09
C ARG A 205 -0.40 -6.79 -5.59
N THR A 206 -1.12 -7.82 -6.03
CA THR A 206 -1.58 -7.97 -7.42
C THR A 206 -2.43 -6.78 -7.87
N ILE A 207 -3.30 -6.29 -7.00
CA ILE A 207 -4.10 -5.09 -7.21
C ILE A 207 -3.47 -3.97 -6.39
N ARG A 208 -2.97 -2.93 -7.07
CA ARG A 208 -2.29 -1.81 -6.42
C ARG A 208 -3.26 -0.99 -5.56
N ILE A 209 -2.90 -0.81 -4.30
CA ILE A 209 -3.63 0.02 -3.34
C ILE A 209 -2.80 1.28 -3.03
N PRO A 210 -3.39 2.47 -2.93
CA PRO A 210 -2.67 3.67 -2.52
C PRO A 210 -2.03 3.55 -1.12
N VAL A 211 -0.85 4.16 -0.91
CA VAL A 211 -0.07 4.03 0.33
C VAL A 211 -0.86 4.36 1.61
N HIS A 212 -1.62 5.46 1.61
CA HIS A 212 -2.45 5.85 2.77
C HIS A 212 -3.53 4.80 3.11
N MET A 213 -4.02 4.05 2.11
CA MET A 213 -4.95 2.95 2.35
C MET A 213 -4.22 1.74 2.95
N VAL A 214 -2.98 1.47 2.56
CA VAL A 214 -2.16 0.42 3.18
C VAL A 214 -1.85 0.75 4.65
N GLU A 215 -1.50 2.01 4.95
CA GLU A 215 -1.29 2.49 6.32
C GLU A 215 -2.56 2.32 7.18
N THR A 216 -3.73 2.71 6.67
CA THR A 216 -4.99 2.52 7.39
C THR A 216 -5.35 1.05 7.59
N ILE A 217 -5.07 0.17 6.61
CA ILE A 217 -5.23 -1.28 6.75
C ILE A 217 -4.32 -1.83 7.85
N ASN A 218 -3.05 -1.43 7.88
CA ASN A 218 -2.10 -1.88 8.91
C ASN A 218 -2.50 -1.38 10.30
N LYS A 219 -3.01 -0.14 10.41
CA LYS A 219 -3.53 0.40 11.65
C LYS A 219 -4.77 -0.37 12.13
N LEU A 220 -5.70 -0.67 11.21
CA LEU A 220 -6.87 -1.51 11.49
C LEU A 220 -6.46 -2.90 11.97
N MET A 221 -5.49 -3.54 11.32
CA MET A 221 -4.97 -4.85 11.72
C MET A 221 -4.33 -4.82 13.11
N ARG A 222 -3.62 -3.74 13.46
CA ARG A 222 -3.02 -3.55 14.79
C ARG A 222 -4.09 -3.42 15.87
N VAL A 223 -5.05 -2.52 15.67
CA VAL A 223 -6.17 -2.32 16.61
C VAL A 223 -7.01 -3.59 16.73
N SER A 224 -7.26 -4.28 15.63
CA SER A 224 -7.96 -5.57 15.64
C SER A 224 -7.21 -6.60 16.50
N ARG A 225 -5.87 -6.73 16.36
CA ARG A 225 -5.06 -7.62 17.20
C ARG A 225 -5.11 -7.25 18.69
N GLN A 226 -5.03 -5.95 19.00
CA GLN A 226 -5.17 -5.47 20.39
C GLN A 226 -6.55 -5.82 20.97
N LEU A 227 -7.62 -5.58 20.21
CA LEU A 227 -8.98 -5.93 20.63
C LEU A 227 -9.18 -7.45 20.77
N VAL A 228 -8.55 -8.28 19.92
CA VAL A 228 -8.56 -9.74 20.08
C VAL A 228 -7.93 -10.15 21.41
N GLN A 229 -6.83 -9.51 21.79
CA GLN A 229 -6.15 -9.78 23.07
C GLN A 229 -6.98 -9.36 24.28
N GLU A 230 -7.66 -8.22 24.21
CA GLU A 230 -8.52 -7.70 25.29
C GLU A 230 -9.84 -8.47 25.43
N LEU A 231 -10.50 -8.78 24.30
CA LEU A 231 -11.84 -9.39 24.28
C LEU A 231 -11.79 -10.92 24.28
N GLY A 232 -10.66 -11.53 23.91
CA GLY A 232 -10.52 -12.97 23.75
C GLY A 232 -11.34 -13.57 22.59
N ARG A 233 -11.84 -12.73 21.68
CA ARG A 233 -12.62 -13.10 20.48
C ARG A 233 -12.34 -12.12 19.34
N ASP A 234 -12.72 -12.48 18.12
CA ASP A 234 -12.65 -11.55 16.99
C ASP A 234 -13.56 -10.33 17.24
N PRO A 235 -13.03 -9.11 17.04
CA PRO A 235 -13.77 -7.88 17.26
C PRO A 235 -14.80 -7.67 16.16
N THR A 236 -15.94 -7.09 16.52
CA THR A 236 -16.95 -6.69 15.53
C THR A 236 -16.51 -5.42 14.80
N PRO A 237 -16.95 -5.18 13.55
CA PRO A 237 -16.61 -3.96 12.82
C PRO A 237 -17.03 -2.66 13.55
N GLU A 238 -18.06 -2.73 14.40
CA GLU A 238 -18.53 -1.62 15.22
C GLU A 238 -17.57 -1.29 16.37
N GLU A 239 -17.00 -2.32 17.02
CA GLU A 239 -15.98 -2.17 18.06
C GLU A 239 -14.69 -1.58 17.49
N VAL A 240 -14.23 -2.09 16.35
CA VAL A 240 -13.05 -1.57 15.64
C VAL A 240 -13.26 -0.12 15.20
N ALA A 241 -14.45 0.21 14.68
CA ALA A 241 -14.79 1.57 14.25
C ALA A 241 -14.75 2.57 15.40
N LYS A 242 -15.24 2.17 16.58
CA LYS A 242 -15.23 2.98 17.79
C LYS A 242 -13.81 3.28 18.25
N GLU A 243 -12.94 2.28 18.28
CA GLU A 243 -11.54 2.44 18.70
C GLU A 243 -10.74 3.29 17.68
N MET A 244 -11.01 3.11 16.39
CA MET A 244 -10.38 3.86 15.32
C MET A 244 -10.93 5.27 15.12
N ASN A 245 -12.03 5.65 15.80
CA ASN A 245 -12.79 6.88 15.56
C ASN A 245 -13.19 7.06 14.07
N MET A 246 -13.71 6.01 13.44
CA MET A 246 -14.12 6.00 12.04
C MET A 246 -15.56 5.51 11.88
N ASP A 247 -16.19 5.80 10.74
CA ASP A 247 -17.51 5.25 10.43
C ASP A 247 -17.47 3.74 10.18
N VAL A 248 -18.49 3.03 10.66
CA VAL A 248 -18.61 1.57 10.54
C VAL A 248 -18.61 1.12 9.07
N GLU A 249 -19.26 1.89 8.19
CA GLU A 249 -19.28 1.60 6.74
C GLU A 249 -17.88 1.65 6.14
N LYS A 250 -17.09 2.66 6.50
CA LYS A 250 -15.72 2.82 6.02
C LYS A 250 -14.81 1.70 6.50
N VAL A 251 -14.96 1.24 7.74
CA VAL A 251 -14.22 0.07 8.26
C VAL A 251 -14.58 -1.20 7.47
N ARG A 252 -15.86 -1.41 7.15
CA ARG A 252 -16.30 -2.54 6.32
C ARG A 252 -15.72 -2.48 4.90
N GLU A 253 -15.65 -1.30 4.31
CA GLU A 253 -15.00 -1.11 3.00
C GLU A 253 -13.50 -1.43 3.06
N ILE A 254 -12.79 -0.93 4.07
CA ILE A 254 -11.37 -1.21 4.26
C ILE A 254 -11.13 -2.72 4.45
N MET A 255 -11.98 -3.40 5.24
CA MET A 255 -11.92 -4.85 5.42
C MET A 255 -12.10 -5.62 4.10
N LYS A 256 -12.98 -5.16 3.21
CA LYS A 256 -13.15 -5.75 1.86
C LYS A 256 -11.91 -5.53 1.00
N ILE A 257 -11.36 -4.32 1.01
CA ILE A 257 -10.16 -3.97 0.22
C ILE A 257 -8.91 -4.74 0.72
N ALA A 258 -8.86 -5.05 2.01
CA ALA A 258 -7.74 -5.77 2.61
C ALA A 258 -7.65 -7.26 2.20
N GLN A 259 -8.71 -7.82 1.60
CA GLN A 259 -8.73 -9.22 1.16
C GLN A 259 -7.79 -9.45 -0.01
N GLU A 260 -6.99 -10.52 0.06
CA GLU A 260 -6.11 -10.93 -1.02
C GLU A 260 -6.84 -11.80 -2.03
N PRO A 261 -6.59 -11.63 -3.35
CA PRO A 261 -7.18 -12.49 -4.36
C PRO A 261 -6.66 -13.93 -4.18
N VAL A 262 -7.57 -14.89 -4.32
CA VAL A 262 -7.26 -16.33 -4.24
C VAL A 262 -6.94 -16.85 -5.64
N SER A 263 -6.02 -17.82 -5.73
CA SER A 263 -5.69 -18.46 -7.00
C SER A 263 -6.87 -19.28 -7.53
N LEU A 264 -7.12 -19.19 -8.84
CA LEU A 264 -8.11 -20.04 -9.53
C LEU A 264 -7.72 -21.52 -9.50
N GLU A 265 -6.43 -21.82 -9.35
CA GLU A 265 -5.89 -23.18 -9.23
C GLU A 265 -5.93 -23.70 -7.79
N THR A 266 -6.60 -23.00 -6.87
CA THR A 266 -6.78 -23.53 -5.51
C THR A 266 -7.67 -24.77 -5.61
N PRO A 267 -7.20 -25.98 -5.21
CA PRO A 267 -8.00 -27.19 -5.27
C PRO A 267 -9.19 -27.07 -4.30
N ILE A 268 -10.34 -27.61 -4.70
CA ILE A 268 -11.56 -27.56 -3.91
C ILE A 268 -12.04 -28.99 -3.62
N GLY A 269 -12.30 -29.30 -2.35
CA GLY A 269 -12.70 -30.63 -1.91
C GLY A 269 -11.54 -31.59 -1.62
N GLU A 270 -11.87 -32.85 -1.31
CA GLU A 270 -10.90 -33.92 -1.03
C GLU A 270 -10.41 -34.64 -2.29
N GLU A 271 -11.15 -34.51 -3.40
CA GLU A 271 -10.77 -35.04 -4.70
C GLU A 271 -9.92 -33.98 -5.43
N GLU A 272 -8.63 -34.28 -5.67
CA GLU A 272 -7.64 -33.36 -6.26
C GLU A 272 -7.92 -32.93 -7.72
N ASP A 273 -9.05 -33.36 -8.30
CA ASP A 273 -9.38 -33.09 -9.71
C ASP A 273 -10.15 -31.78 -9.93
N SER A 274 -10.71 -31.16 -8.89
CA SER A 274 -11.53 -29.95 -9.01
C SER A 274 -10.82 -28.70 -8.49
N HIS A 275 -10.80 -27.64 -9.29
CA HIS A 275 -10.19 -26.35 -8.93
C HIS A 275 -11.26 -25.27 -8.76
N LEU A 276 -10.96 -24.21 -8.02
CA LEU A 276 -11.87 -23.08 -7.81
C LEU A 276 -12.34 -22.46 -9.15
N GLY A 277 -11.46 -22.38 -10.13
CA GLY A 277 -11.75 -21.83 -11.46
C GLY A 277 -12.85 -22.57 -12.21
N ASP A 278 -13.05 -23.87 -11.94
CA ASP A 278 -14.06 -24.69 -12.62
C ASP A 278 -15.49 -24.30 -12.24
N PHE A 279 -15.67 -23.56 -11.15
CA PHE A 279 -16.97 -23.16 -10.60
C PHE A 279 -17.36 -21.72 -10.92
N ILE A 280 -16.52 -20.96 -11.63
CA ILE A 280 -16.80 -19.57 -11.97
C ILE A 280 -17.61 -19.54 -13.27
N PRO A 281 -18.90 -19.16 -13.23
CA PRO A 281 -19.70 -19.04 -14.45
C PRO A 281 -19.23 -17.82 -15.26
N ASP A 282 -19.31 -17.95 -16.59
CA ASP A 282 -19.19 -16.82 -17.51
C ASP A 282 -20.57 -16.20 -17.73
N ASP A 283 -20.84 -15.08 -17.07
CA ASP A 283 -22.10 -14.34 -17.18
C ASP A 283 -22.21 -13.53 -18.49
N GLU A 284 -21.11 -13.33 -19.22
CA GLU A 284 -21.13 -12.64 -20.52
C GLU A 284 -21.41 -13.60 -21.69
N ALA A 285 -21.20 -14.90 -21.49
CA ALA A 285 -21.47 -15.91 -22.50
C ALA A 285 -22.97 -16.05 -22.76
N GLN A 286 -23.38 -15.66 -23.98
CA GLN A 286 -24.77 -15.83 -24.39
C GLN A 286 -25.13 -17.32 -24.46
N ALA A 287 -26.19 -17.70 -23.75
CA ALA A 287 -26.67 -19.08 -23.77
C ALA A 287 -27.07 -19.49 -25.20
N PRO A 288 -26.85 -20.75 -25.63
CA PRO A 288 -27.22 -21.21 -26.97
C PRO A 288 -28.70 -21.00 -27.31
N ALA A 289 -29.57 -21.08 -26.29
CA ALA A 289 -30.99 -20.77 -26.42
C ALA A 289 -31.22 -19.29 -26.77
N GLU A 290 -30.56 -18.36 -26.09
CA GLU A 290 -30.65 -16.92 -26.34
C GLU A 290 -30.05 -16.53 -27.70
N ALA A 291 -28.95 -17.16 -28.09
CA ALA A 291 -28.37 -16.96 -29.42
C ALA A 291 -29.35 -17.43 -30.52
N ALA A 292 -30.02 -18.56 -30.32
CA ALA A 292 -31.03 -19.06 -31.24
C ALA A 292 -32.28 -18.16 -31.29
N THR A 293 -32.76 -17.66 -30.14
CA THR A 293 -33.89 -16.71 -30.12
C THR A 293 -33.53 -15.40 -30.81
N TYR A 294 -32.30 -14.90 -30.65
CA TYR A 294 -31.83 -13.70 -31.35
C TYR A 294 -31.76 -13.89 -32.87
N THR A 295 -31.22 -15.02 -33.35
CA THR A 295 -31.21 -15.33 -34.79
C THR A 295 -32.64 -15.48 -35.32
N LEU A 296 -33.52 -16.18 -34.62
CA LEU A 296 -34.91 -16.36 -35.01
C LEU A 296 -35.67 -15.02 -35.04
N LEU A 297 -35.46 -14.16 -34.05
CA LEU A 297 -36.01 -12.81 -34.01
C LEU A 297 -35.54 -12.00 -35.22
N LYS A 298 -34.25 -12.07 -35.58
CA LYS A 298 -33.69 -11.37 -36.74
C LYS A 298 -34.33 -11.83 -38.04
N GLU A 299 -34.50 -13.14 -38.24
CA GLU A 299 -35.18 -13.69 -39.43
C GLU A 299 -36.64 -13.22 -39.51
N GLN A 300 -37.39 -13.32 -38.41
CA GLN A 300 -38.78 -12.87 -38.39
C GLN A 300 -38.92 -11.35 -38.57
N LEU A 301 -37.99 -10.56 -38.06
CA LEU A 301 -37.94 -9.12 -38.31
C LEU A 301 -37.74 -8.82 -39.80
N LEU A 302 -36.84 -9.55 -40.48
CA LEU A 302 -36.64 -9.41 -41.92
C LEU A 302 -37.91 -9.77 -42.71
N ASP A 303 -38.56 -10.89 -42.39
CA ASP A 303 -39.81 -11.31 -43.01
C ASP A 303 -40.92 -10.26 -42.85
N VAL A 304 -41.05 -9.68 -41.65
CA VAL A 304 -42.05 -8.65 -41.37
C VAL A 304 -41.72 -7.35 -42.11
N LEU A 305 -40.44 -6.99 -42.22
CA LEU A 305 -39.99 -5.81 -42.98
C LEU A 305 -40.21 -5.96 -44.48
N ASP A 306 -40.09 -7.16 -45.05
CA ASP A 306 -40.35 -7.44 -46.47
C ASP A 306 -41.84 -7.26 -46.85
N THR A 307 -42.76 -7.30 -45.88
CA THR A 307 -44.19 -6.98 -46.11
C THR A 307 -44.49 -5.48 -46.24
N LEU A 308 -43.48 -4.61 -46.03
CA LEU A 308 -43.59 -3.16 -46.24
C LEU A 308 -43.24 -2.79 -47.68
N THR A 309 -43.52 -1.53 -48.05
CA THR A 309 -43.08 -1.04 -49.36
C THR A 309 -41.55 -0.86 -49.37
N PRO A 310 -40.85 -1.05 -50.51
CA PRO A 310 -39.38 -0.95 -50.57
C PRO A 310 -38.82 0.37 -50.03
N ARG A 311 -39.57 1.47 -50.19
CA ARG A 311 -39.20 2.79 -49.63
C ARG A 311 -39.35 2.84 -48.10
N GLU A 312 -40.41 2.26 -47.53
CA GLU A 312 -40.62 2.20 -46.07
C GLU A 312 -39.58 1.28 -45.40
N GLN A 313 -39.31 0.13 -46.00
CA GLN A 313 -38.31 -0.83 -45.53
C GLN A 313 -36.91 -0.23 -45.48
N LYS A 314 -36.46 0.41 -46.57
CA LYS A 314 -35.12 1.01 -46.65
C LYS A 314 -34.96 2.17 -45.67
N VAL A 315 -36.01 2.98 -45.45
CA VAL A 315 -36.01 4.03 -44.40
C VAL A 315 -35.83 3.42 -43.00
N LEU A 316 -36.53 2.33 -42.67
CA LEU A 316 -36.39 1.68 -41.36
C LEU A 316 -35.02 1.01 -41.18
N ARG A 317 -34.51 0.30 -42.20
CA ARG A 317 -33.18 -0.34 -42.14
C ARG A 317 -32.06 0.67 -41.89
N LEU A 318 -32.08 1.81 -42.60
CA LEU A 318 -31.10 2.88 -42.43
C LEU A 318 -31.28 3.67 -41.12
N ARG A 319 -32.53 3.88 -40.69
CA ARG A 319 -32.83 4.62 -39.45
C ARG A 319 -32.38 3.87 -38.20
N PHE A 320 -32.66 2.56 -38.15
CA PHE A 320 -32.35 1.71 -37.00
C PHE A 320 -31.02 0.94 -37.16
N GLY A 321 -30.32 1.08 -38.29
CA GLY A 321 -29.02 0.46 -38.50
C GLY A 321 -29.08 -1.07 -38.57
N LEU A 322 -30.11 -1.64 -39.19
CA LEU A 322 -30.34 -3.09 -39.20
C LEU A 322 -29.34 -3.85 -40.08
N ASP A 323 -28.71 -3.17 -41.05
CA ASP A 323 -27.75 -3.78 -41.98
C ASP A 323 -26.28 -3.48 -41.58
N ASP A 324 -25.99 -2.24 -41.13
CA ASP A 324 -24.64 -1.73 -40.84
C ASP A 324 -24.37 -1.48 -39.34
N GLY A 325 -25.35 -1.77 -38.47
CA GLY A 325 -25.26 -1.56 -37.02
C GLY A 325 -25.25 -0.08 -36.61
N ARG A 326 -25.42 0.86 -37.54
CA ARG A 326 -25.33 2.31 -37.29
C ARG A 326 -26.68 2.99 -37.52
N ALA A 327 -27.30 3.44 -36.44
CA ALA A 327 -28.52 4.23 -36.53
C ALA A 327 -28.23 5.61 -37.13
N ARG A 328 -28.87 5.95 -38.26
CA ARG A 328 -28.76 7.26 -38.91
C ARG A 328 -29.82 8.23 -38.43
N THR A 329 -29.54 9.52 -38.45
CA THR A 329 -30.52 10.56 -38.12
C THR A 329 -31.54 10.75 -39.26
N LEU A 330 -32.71 11.33 -38.95
CA LEU A 330 -33.74 11.62 -39.95
C LEU A 330 -33.26 12.55 -41.07
N GLU A 331 -32.28 13.40 -40.77
CA GLU A 331 -31.69 14.32 -41.73
C GLU A 331 -30.70 13.60 -42.67
N GLU A 332 -29.88 12.70 -42.15
CA GLU A 332 -28.96 11.87 -42.94
C GLU A 332 -29.72 10.91 -43.86
N VAL A 333 -30.77 10.26 -43.34
CA VAL A 333 -31.67 9.44 -44.16
C VAL A 333 -32.39 10.32 -45.19
N GLY A 334 -32.81 11.52 -44.84
CA GLY A 334 -33.41 12.47 -45.77
C GLY A 334 -32.51 12.85 -46.95
N LYS A 335 -31.21 13.05 -46.69
CA LYS A 335 -30.19 13.30 -47.72
C LYS A 335 -30.03 12.13 -48.68
N GLU A 336 -30.11 10.88 -48.21
CA GLU A 336 -29.98 9.69 -49.06
C GLU A 336 -31.21 9.42 -49.95
N PHE A 337 -32.39 9.90 -49.54
CA PHE A 337 -33.63 9.74 -50.30
C PHE A 337 -34.06 11.00 -51.08
N ASP A 338 -33.24 12.06 -51.09
CA ASP A 338 -33.55 13.39 -51.65
C ASP A 338 -34.88 13.98 -51.14
N VAL A 339 -35.12 13.86 -49.84
CA VAL A 339 -36.40 14.17 -49.20
C VAL A 339 -36.18 14.94 -47.89
N THR A 340 -37.11 15.83 -47.55
CA THR A 340 -37.03 16.59 -46.29
C THR A 340 -37.10 15.69 -45.06
N ARG A 341 -36.43 16.10 -43.98
CA ARG A 341 -36.47 15.42 -42.66
C ARG A 341 -37.89 15.07 -42.22
N GLU A 342 -38.82 16.01 -42.35
CA GLU A 342 -40.21 15.84 -41.93
C GLU A 342 -40.94 14.76 -42.75
N ARG A 343 -40.58 14.64 -44.03
CA ARG A 343 -41.16 13.60 -44.88
C ARG A 343 -40.63 12.21 -44.55
N ILE A 344 -39.36 12.06 -44.15
CA ILE A 344 -38.83 10.79 -43.61
C ILE A 344 -39.55 10.41 -42.32
N ARG A 345 -39.77 11.37 -41.40
CA ARG A 345 -40.53 11.15 -40.16
C ARG A 345 -41.95 10.64 -40.43
N GLN A 346 -42.62 11.20 -41.44
CA GLN A 346 -43.95 10.72 -41.86
C GLN A 346 -43.93 9.29 -42.40
N ILE A 347 -42.91 8.93 -43.20
CA ILE A 347 -42.75 7.59 -43.75
C ILE A 347 -42.48 6.58 -42.63
N GLU A 348 -41.59 6.92 -41.68
CA GLU A 348 -41.31 6.11 -40.49
C GLU A 348 -42.57 5.88 -39.66
N ALA A 349 -43.30 6.94 -39.30
CA ALA A 349 -44.52 6.83 -38.51
C ALA A 349 -45.59 5.97 -39.21
N LYS A 350 -45.71 6.10 -40.54
CA LYS A 350 -46.62 5.27 -41.34
C LYS A 350 -46.19 3.80 -41.36
N ALA A 351 -44.90 3.53 -41.50
CA ALA A 351 -44.34 2.17 -41.49
C ALA A 351 -44.53 1.51 -40.11
N LEU A 352 -44.20 2.21 -39.02
CA LEU A 352 -44.43 1.73 -37.65
C LEU A 352 -45.91 1.47 -37.38
N ARG A 353 -46.82 2.33 -37.87
CA ARG A 353 -48.27 2.10 -37.75
C ARG A 353 -48.73 0.84 -38.47
N LYS A 354 -48.17 0.52 -39.65
CA LYS A 354 -48.45 -0.73 -40.38
C LYS A 354 -47.90 -1.95 -39.65
N LEU A 355 -46.70 -1.85 -39.09
CA LEU A 355 -46.08 -2.91 -38.30
C LEU A 355 -46.84 -3.20 -36.99
N ARG A 356 -47.48 -2.18 -36.42
CA ARG A 356 -48.30 -2.30 -35.20
C ARG A 356 -49.65 -3.00 -35.43
N HIS A 357 -50.03 -3.31 -36.67
CA HIS A 357 -51.27 -4.03 -36.96
C HIS A 357 -51.20 -5.47 -36.41
N PRO A 358 -52.27 -5.99 -35.76
CA PRO A 358 -52.25 -7.29 -35.06
C PRO A 358 -51.77 -8.48 -35.91
N SER A 359 -52.03 -8.47 -37.21
CA SER A 359 -51.60 -9.54 -38.12
C SER A 359 -50.07 -9.63 -38.28
N ARG A 360 -49.35 -8.53 -38.09
CA ARG A 360 -47.88 -8.45 -38.20
C ARG A 360 -47.22 -8.46 -36.82
N SER A 361 -47.81 -7.76 -35.85
CA SER A 361 -47.26 -7.68 -34.50
C SER A 361 -47.39 -8.98 -33.71
N LYS A 362 -48.36 -9.85 -34.02
CA LYS A 362 -48.52 -11.15 -33.32
C LYS A 362 -47.27 -12.03 -33.43
N LYS A 363 -46.56 -12.03 -34.56
CA LYS A 363 -45.33 -12.82 -34.75
C LYS A 363 -44.16 -12.31 -33.90
N LEU A 364 -44.07 -10.99 -33.72
CA LEU A 364 -42.99 -10.33 -32.99
C LEU A 364 -43.29 -10.19 -31.49
N LYS A 365 -44.53 -10.41 -31.06
CA LYS A 365 -44.97 -10.25 -29.67
C LYS A 365 -44.38 -11.34 -28.76
N ASP A 366 -44.15 -12.53 -29.31
CA ASP A 366 -43.63 -13.68 -28.58
C ASP A 366 -42.13 -13.53 -28.21
N PHE A 367 -41.44 -12.51 -28.74
CA PHE A 367 -40.03 -12.18 -28.45
C PHE A 367 -39.86 -10.98 -27.51
N LEU A 368 -40.96 -10.49 -26.91
CA LEU A 368 -40.97 -9.36 -25.98
C LEU A 368 -41.09 -9.79 -24.50
N GLU A 369 -41.25 -11.09 -24.25
CA GLU A 369 -41.02 -11.74 -22.94
C GLU A 369 -39.53 -12.10 -22.83
#